data_AF-A0A4Q3EDY6-F1
#
_entry.id   AF-A0A4Q3EDY6-F1
#
_cell.length_a   1.000
_cell.length_b   1.000
_cell.length_c   1.000
_cell.angle_alpha   90.00
_cell.angle_beta   90.00
_cell.angle_gamma   90.00
#
_symmetry.space_group_name_H-M   'P 1'
#
loop_
_entity.id
_entity.type
_entity.pdbx_description
1 polymer ?
#
loop_
_entity_poly.entity_id
_entity_poly.type
_entity_poly.pdbx_seq_one_letter_code
_entity_poly.pdbx_strand_id
1 'polypeptide(L)'
;FYIGATLGNTLAGLLNAPVSLFAALGFIAVFAGATNTPLACTLMGIELFGSTHALLFAIACFTAYLFSGHTGIYSAQQIAVPKISNADFADETSLSEAGKRRGYFYQKFFKYVKGFGSKNHDA
;
A
#
# COMPACT_ATOMS: atom_id res chain seq x y z
N PHE A 1 1.69 -8.14 10.61
CA PHE A 1 1.36 -8.37 12.04
C PHE A 1 2.42 -7.85 12.99
N TYR A 2 3.48 -8.60 13.30
CA TYR A 2 4.50 -8.17 14.27
C TYR A 2 5.07 -6.77 13.99
N ILE A 3 5.50 -6.51 12.75
CA ILE A 3 6.03 -5.21 12.31
C ILE A 3 5.05 -4.05 12.58
N GLY A 4 3.77 -4.28 12.35
CA GLY A 4 2.74 -3.28 12.58
C GLY A 4 2.47 -3.06 14.07
N ALA A 5 2.41 -4.14 14.85
CA ALA A 5 2.18 -4.07 16.30
C ALA A 5 3.33 -3.35 17.02
N THR A 6 4.58 -3.65 16.65
CA THR A 6 5.75 -3.00 17.24
C THR A 6 5.80 -1.52 16.88
N LEU A 7 5.56 -1.16 15.62
CA LEU A 7 5.46 0.25 15.19
C LEU A 7 4.34 0.99 15.95
N GLY A 8 3.17 0.37 16.07
CA GLY A 8 2.05 0.92 16.82
C GLY A 8 2.39 1.15 18.29
N ASN A 9 3.03 0.18 18.94
CA ASN A 9 3.52 0.31 20.32
C ASN A 9 4.50 1.48 20.48
N THR A 10 5.45 1.67 19.56
CA THR A 10 6.39 2.79 19.60
C THR A 10 5.68 4.13 19.46
N LEU A 11 4.72 4.24 18.54
CA LEU A 11 3.92 5.45 18.34
C LEU A 11 3.02 5.76 19.54
N ALA A 12 2.49 4.73 20.22
CA ALA A 12 1.69 4.91 21.43
C ALA A 12 2.47 5.62 22.53
N GLY A 13 3.73 5.23 22.75
CA GLY A 13 4.62 5.87 23.71
C GLY A 13 4.90 7.34 23.36
N LEU A 14 5.08 7.66 22.07
CA LEU A 14 5.33 9.03 21.62
C LEU A 14 4.09 9.92 21.77
N LEU A 15 2.91 9.38 21.48
CA LEU A 15 1.64 10.12 21.47
C LEU A 15 0.91 10.11 22.82
N ASN A 16 1.49 9.48 23.86
CA ASN A 16 0.85 9.23 25.15
C ASN A 16 -0.54 8.60 25.01
N ALA A 17 -0.66 7.64 24.09
CA ALA A 17 -1.91 6.98 23.75
C ALA A 17 -1.96 5.54 24.30
N PRO A 18 -3.14 4.90 24.37
CA PRO A 18 -3.26 3.52 24.84
C PRO A 18 -2.46 2.55 23.96
N VAL A 19 -1.46 1.90 24.56
CA VAL A 19 -0.53 0.99 23.87
C VAL A 19 -1.26 -0.16 23.16
N SER A 20 -2.23 -0.78 23.83
CA SER A 20 -3.00 -1.89 23.29
C SER A 20 -3.77 -1.51 22.03
N LEU A 21 -4.42 -0.34 22.02
CA LEU A 21 -5.17 0.16 20.88
C LEU A 21 -4.24 0.45 19.70
N PHE A 22 -3.14 1.16 19.93
CA PHE A 22 -2.20 1.53 18.87
C PHE A 22 -1.45 0.32 18.30
N ALA A 23 -1.08 -0.65 19.15
CA ALA A 23 -0.53 -1.91 18.69
C ALA A 23 -1.52 -2.68 17.80
N ALA A 24 -2.81 -2.75 18.20
CA ALA A 24 -3.86 -3.36 17.39
C ALA A 24 -4.06 -2.64 16.06
N LEU A 25 -4.13 -1.30 16.06
CA LEU A 25 -4.25 -0.47 14.85
C LEU A 25 -3.08 -0.70 13.89
N GLY A 26 -1.84 -0.67 14.39
CA GLY A 26 -0.65 -0.93 13.57
C GLY A 26 -0.62 -2.36 13.02
N PHE A 27 -0.98 -3.36 13.84
CA PHE A 27 -1.06 -4.76 13.44
C PHE A 27 -1.97 -4.98 12.23
N ILE A 28 -3.20 -4.43 12.25
CA ILE A 28 -4.17 -4.59 11.15
C ILE A 28 -3.86 -3.68 9.96
N ALA A 29 -3.45 -2.42 10.19
CA ALA A 29 -3.28 -1.44 9.12
C ALA A 29 -2.12 -1.80 8.19
N VAL A 30 -0.98 -2.23 8.74
CA VAL A 30 0.17 -2.66 7.92
C VAL A 30 -0.18 -3.87 7.08
N PHE A 31 -0.95 -4.82 7.64
CA PHE A 31 -1.39 -5.99 6.88
C PHE A 31 -2.36 -5.59 5.76
N ALA A 32 -3.38 -4.77 6.08
CA ALA A 32 -4.34 -4.25 5.11
C ALA A 32 -3.69 -3.53 3.91
N GLY A 33 -2.68 -2.70 4.17
CA GLY A 33 -1.93 -2.01 3.13
C GLY A 33 -1.10 -2.97 2.27
N ALA A 34 -0.45 -3.96 2.88
CA ALA A 34 0.41 -4.92 2.20
C ALA A 34 -0.37 -5.94 1.35
N THR A 35 -1.55 -6.36 1.81
CA THR A 35 -2.41 -7.35 1.13
C THR A 35 -3.47 -6.73 0.24
N ASN A 36 -3.67 -5.42 0.34
CA ASN A 36 -4.75 -4.70 -0.34
C ASN A 36 -6.16 -5.20 0.04
N THR A 37 -6.36 -5.63 1.29
CA THR A 37 -7.65 -6.17 1.78
C THR A 37 -8.20 -5.42 3.01
N PRO A 38 -8.52 -4.12 2.89
CA PRO A 38 -8.89 -3.29 4.04
C PRO A 38 -10.15 -3.78 4.76
N LEU A 39 -11.14 -4.29 4.03
CA LEU A 39 -12.39 -4.79 4.61
C LEU A 39 -12.17 -6.07 5.43
N ALA A 40 -11.46 -7.05 4.86
CA ALA A 40 -11.11 -8.28 5.56
C ALA A 40 -10.26 -8.01 6.81
N CYS A 41 -9.29 -7.09 6.72
CA CYS A 41 -8.44 -6.74 7.85
C CYS A 41 -9.20 -5.99 8.95
N THR A 42 -10.23 -5.22 8.59
CA THR A 42 -11.11 -4.55 9.56
C THR A 42 -11.93 -5.58 10.34
N LEU A 43 -12.55 -6.54 9.65
CA LEU A 43 -13.32 -7.61 10.29
C LEU A 43 -12.44 -8.48 11.18
N MET A 44 -11.26 -8.87 10.68
CA MET A 44 -10.26 -9.58 11.48
C MET A 44 -9.85 -8.79 12.73
N GLY A 45 -9.69 -7.46 12.63
CA GLY A 45 -9.42 -6.62 13.80
C GLY A 45 -10.54 -6.66 14.84
N ILE A 46 -11.80 -6.63 14.38
CA ILE A 46 -12.98 -6.75 15.24
C ILE A 46 -13.03 -8.13 15.93
N GLU A 47 -12.73 -9.21 15.20
CA GLU A 47 -12.71 -10.57 15.74
C GLU A 47 -11.61 -10.76 16.80
N LEU A 48 -10.42 -10.18 16.59
CA LEU A 48 -9.27 -10.35 17.49
C LEU A 48 -9.29 -9.41 18.69
N PHE A 49 -9.77 -8.18 18.53
CA PHE A 49 -9.64 -7.12 19.54
C PHE A 49 -10.98 -6.56 20.05
N GLY A 50 -12.10 -7.08 19.54
CA GLY A 50 -13.45 -6.63 19.88
C GLY A 50 -13.97 -5.47 19.03
N SER A 51 -15.28 -5.24 19.07
CA SER A 51 -15.97 -4.26 18.21
C SER A 51 -15.93 -2.82 18.72
N THR A 52 -15.48 -2.58 19.96
CA THR A 52 -15.48 -1.24 20.59
C THR A 52 -14.81 -0.16 19.73
N HIS A 53 -13.74 -0.52 19.00
CA HIS A 53 -12.97 0.41 18.18
C HIS A 53 -13.08 0.11 16.67
N ALA A 54 -14.15 -0.57 16.25
CA ALA A 54 -14.36 -1.01 14.86
C ALA A 54 -14.19 0.12 13.83
N LEU A 55 -14.66 1.33 14.15
CA LEU A 55 -14.54 2.49 13.26
C LEU A 55 -13.09 2.95 13.11
N LEU A 56 -12.29 2.93 14.18
CA LEU A 56 -10.86 3.25 14.12
C LEU A 56 -10.10 2.19 13.32
N PHE A 57 -10.48 0.92 13.45
CA PHE A 57 -9.92 -0.16 12.66
C PHE A 57 -10.17 0.04 11.17
N ALA A 58 -11.39 0.39 10.79
CA ALA A 58 -11.74 0.71 9.41
C ALA A 58 -10.88 1.88 8.90
N ILE A 59 -10.85 3.00 9.62
CA ILE A 59 -10.09 4.19 9.21
C ILE A 59 -8.61 3.85 9.02
N ALA A 60 -8.00 3.13 9.95
CA ALA A 60 -6.59 2.76 9.86
C ALA A 60 -6.31 1.82 8.66
N CYS A 61 -7.13 0.78 8.46
CA CYS A 61 -7.01 -0.15 7.35
C CYS A 61 -7.19 0.53 5.98
N PHE A 62 -8.22 1.35 5.82
CA PHE A 62 -8.48 2.06 4.56
C PHE A 62 -7.42 3.12 4.28
N THR A 63 -6.96 3.84 5.30
CA THR A 63 -5.87 4.82 5.13
C THR A 63 -4.60 4.11 4.63
N ALA A 64 -4.17 3.04 5.30
CA ALA A 64 -3.00 2.26 4.87
C ALA A 64 -3.17 1.67 3.45
N TYR A 65 -4.38 1.19 3.12
CA TYR A 65 -4.71 0.71 1.78
C TYR A 65 -4.57 1.77 0.69
N LEU A 66 -4.98 3.02 0.97
CA LEU A 66 -4.84 4.12 0.01
C LEU A 66 -3.37 4.51 -0.17
N PHE A 67 -2.61 4.62 0.92
CA PHE A 67 -1.19 4.98 0.88
C PHE A 67 -0.28 3.90 0.27
N SER A 68 -0.67 2.61 0.29
CA SER A 68 0.09 1.55 -0.38
C SER A 68 0.00 1.61 -1.91
N GLY A 69 -0.96 2.36 -2.46
CA GLY A 69 -1.20 2.47 -3.89
C GLY A 69 -1.44 1.09 -4.53
N HIS A 70 -0.96 0.88 -5.75
CA HIS A 70 -1.12 -0.39 -6.48
C HIS A 70 0.08 -1.32 -6.27
N THR A 71 0.57 -1.41 -5.03
CA THR A 71 1.58 -2.38 -4.63
C THR A 71 1.01 -3.32 -3.59
N GLY A 72 1.45 -4.57 -3.59
CA GLY A 72 0.99 -5.57 -2.64
C GLY A 72 1.82 -6.83 -2.71
N ILE A 73 1.74 -7.67 -1.69
CA ILE A 73 2.52 -8.91 -1.59
C ILE A 73 2.00 -10.01 -2.53
N TYR A 74 0.77 -9.87 -3.02
CA TYR A 74 0.12 -10.83 -3.92
C TYR A 74 0.24 -10.35 -5.37
N SER A 75 1.32 -10.75 -6.06
CA SER A 75 1.59 -10.33 -7.44
C SER A 75 0.49 -10.72 -8.44
N ALA A 76 -0.22 -11.82 -8.19
CA ALA A 76 -1.33 -12.31 -9.02
C ALA A 76 -2.68 -11.65 -8.71
N GLN A 77 -2.77 -10.79 -7.69
CA GLN A 77 -4.01 -10.08 -7.37
C GLN A 77 -4.45 -9.22 -8.54
N GLN A 78 -5.73 -9.36 -8.93
CA GLN A 78 -6.31 -8.57 -10.01
C GLN A 78 -6.80 -7.20 -9.52
N ILE A 79 -6.60 -6.19 -10.35
CA ILE A 79 -7.08 -4.83 -10.12
C ILE A 79 -8.41 -4.68 -10.85
N ALA A 80 -9.51 -4.81 -10.12
CA ALA A 80 -10.85 -4.57 -10.68
C ALA A 80 -11.21 -3.08 -10.71
N VAL A 81 -10.81 -2.33 -9.67
CA VAL A 81 -10.98 -0.87 -9.62
C VAL A 81 -9.67 -0.25 -9.14
N PRO A 82 -9.07 0.67 -9.91
CA PRO A 82 -7.85 1.31 -9.49
C PRO A 82 -8.11 2.27 -8.32
N LYS A 83 -7.22 2.26 -7.33
CA LYS A 83 -7.29 3.12 -6.14
C LYS A 83 -7.06 4.60 -6.46
N ILE A 84 -6.31 4.85 -7.53
CA ILE A 84 -5.88 6.16 -8.00
C ILE A 84 -6.06 6.15 -9.51
N SER A 85 -6.70 7.18 -10.07
CA SER A 85 -6.90 7.30 -11.52
C SER A 85 -5.54 7.51 -12.19
N ASN A 86 -4.95 6.41 -12.68
CA ASN A 86 -3.74 6.44 -13.48
C ASN A 86 -3.89 5.41 -14.61
N ALA A 87 -3.63 5.86 -15.84
CA ALA A 87 -3.91 5.11 -17.07
C ALA A 87 -3.16 3.76 -17.14
N ASP A 88 -2.07 3.61 -16.38
CA ASP A 88 -1.30 2.37 -16.29
C ASP A 88 -2.05 1.20 -15.63
N PHE A 89 -3.12 1.48 -14.87
CA PHE A 89 -3.88 0.49 -14.07
C PHE A 89 -5.28 0.19 -14.64
N ALA A 90 -5.46 0.31 -15.96
CA ALA A 90 -6.72 -0.04 -16.61
C ALA A 90 -7.03 -1.56 -16.49
N ASP A 91 -8.27 -1.82 -16.08
CA ASP A 91 -9.02 -3.07 -15.82
C ASP A 91 -8.37 -4.45 -16.06
N GLU A 92 -8.69 -5.35 -15.13
CA GLU A 92 -8.56 -6.82 -15.18
C GLU A 92 -7.13 -7.34 -15.36
N THR A 93 -6.12 -6.51 -15.08
CA THR A 93 -4.72 -6.94 -15.06
C THR A 93 -4.23 -7.26 -13.65
N SER A 94 -3.30 -8.20 -13.56
CA SER A 94 -2.66 -8.53 -12.29
C SER A 94 -1.69 -7.41 -11.84
N LEU A 95 -1.47 -7.27 -10.52
CA LEU A 95 -0.51 -6.32 -9.96
C LEU A 95 0.89 -6.47 -10.59
N SER A 96 1.31 -7.70 -10.88
CA SER A 96 2.58 -8.02 -11.56
C SER A 96 2.66 -7.39 -12.95
N GLU A 97 1.61 -7.54 -13.75
CA GLU A 97 1.57 -7.04 -15.12
C GLU A 97 1.52 -5.52 -15.16
N ALA A 98 0.70 -4.91 -14.29
CA ALA A 98 0.67 -3.47 -14.13
C ALA A 98 2.05 -2.92 -13.72
N GLY A 99 2.73 -3.59 -12.79
CA GLY A 99 4.11 -3.26 -12.38
C GLY A 99 5.12 -3.35 -13.54
N LYS A 100 5.05 -4.40 -14.37
CA LYS A 100 5.91 -4.56 -15.55
C LYS A 100 5.68 -3.48 -16.60
N ARG A 101 4.42 -3.13 -16.89
CA ARG A 101 4.06 -2.06 -17.84
C ARG A 101 4.65 -0.71 -17.41
N ARG A 102 4.49 -0.37 -16.12
CA ARG A 102 5.07 0.85 -15.54
C ARG A 102 6.60 0.89 -15.67
N GLY A 103 7.27 -0.23 -15.38
CA GLY A 103 8.73 -0.35 -15.51
C GLY A 103 9.22 -0.23 -16.96
N TYR A 104 8.54 -0.90 -17.90
CA TYR A 104 8.86 -0.83 -19.32
C TYR A 104 8.75 0.60 -19.88
N PHE A 105 7.66 1.30 -19.53
CA PHE A 105 7.47 2.70 -19.92
C PHE A 105 8.61 3.58 -19.41
N TYR A 106 8.96 3.44 -18.12
CA TYR A 106 10.05 4.20 -17.50
C TYR A 106 11.40 3.94 -18.18
N GLN A 107 11.70 2.69 -18.51
CA GLN A 107 12.94 2.32 -19.21
C GLN A 107 13.00 2.94 -20.61
N LYS A 108 11.89 2.90 -21.36
CA LYS A 108 11.80 3.51 -22.71
C LYS A 108 11.94 5.02 -22.64
N PHE A 109 11.28 5.67 -21.68
CA PHE A 109 11.39 7.11 -21.45
C PHE A 109 12.83 7.52 -21.11
N PHE A 110 13.47 6.83 -20.16
CA PHE A 110 14.87 7.09 -19.79
C PHE A 110 15.83 6.89 -20.98
N LYS A 111 15.60 5.87 -21.81
CA LYS A 111 16.39 5.65 -23.03
C LYS A 111 16.22 6.81 -24.02
N TYR A 112 15.02 7.36 -24.15
CA TYR A 112 14.74 8.51 -25.02
C TYR A 112 15.44 9.79 -24.52
N VAL A 113 15.35 10.08 -23.21
CA VAL A 113 16.01 11.23 -22.58
C VAL A 113 17.54 11.12 -22.68
N LYS A 114 18.11 9.95 -22.37
CA LYS A 114 19.56 9.73 -22.46
C LYS A 114 20.08 9.80 -23.90
N GLY A 115 19.27 9.39 -24.88
CA GLY A 115 19.59 9.50 -26.30
C GLY A 115 19.69 10.95 -26.81
N PHE A 116 19.06 11.91 -26.14
CA PHE A 116 19.11 13.34 -26.51
C PHE A 116 20.36 14.05 -25.95
N GLY A 117 20.90 13.61 -24.81
CA GLY A 117 22.06 14.23 -24.15
C GLY A 117 23.44 13.86 -24.71
N SER A 118 23.53 12.83 -25.58
CA SER A 118 24.81 12.37 -26.11
C SER A 118 25.27 13.09 -27.39
N LYS A 119 24.49 14.03 -27.93
CA LYS A 119 24.76 14.65 -29.24
C LYS A 119 25.45 16.03 -29.21
N ASN A 120 25.91 16.49 -28.04
CA ASN A 120 26.38 17.89 -27.87
C ASN A 120 27.86 18.04 -27.49
N HIS A 121 28.73 17.05 -27.73
CA HIS A 121 30.14 17.10 -27.33
C HIS A 121 31.16 16.82 -28.45
N ASP A 122 30.74 16.93 -29.72
CA ASP A 122 31.62 16.71 -30.88
C ASP A 122 31.58 17.92 -31.85
N ALA A 123 31.79 19.14 -31.34
CA ALA A 123 31.99 20.35 -32.14
C ALA A 123 33.23 21.12 -31.67
#